data_AF-A0AAN6J452-F1
#
_entry.id   AF-A0AAN6J452-F1
#
_cell.length_a   1.000
_cell.length_b   1.000
_cell.length_c   1.000
_cell.angle_alpha   90.00
_cell.angle_beta   90.00
_cell.angle_gamma   90.00
#
_symmetry.space_group_name_H-M   'P 1'
#
loop_
_entity.id
_entity.type
_entity.pdbx_description
1 polymer ?
#
loop_
_entity_poly.entity_id
_entity_poly.type
_entity_poly.pdbx_seq_one_letter_code
_entity_poly.pdbx_strand_id
1 'polypeptide(L)'
;MARLLRPAFGLPLEQIPEWNRSPWSNKQERFPHAIADFFAIASVTCREQRMLDFVNQITDKSRWWEKVYNQEILARWRSEVCGSEEQQRTSADHLDIKCFDFCVQELRDKATYLEKHNLVHVIDVDATVVKSDVDPSDTTWSSLRAAVRPLEDVPDQQHDWHPGSDGLVRDLLHPSLFPLQYGKSRVMPTGTVPLDGCAEYTGAGEVCPEQPRDNRETAFTKEVAWGNRTELKPWGRYQWLPSEVSFTGGATKIDSYINNLHPQAHGNVYNVLEQAVNRAVPLWNECLSWFYDRKRIQVAGCSYEDFITPTYPGYPNGETTDDGDGHNAGSPRDKERHWHSWLRDHPNERLLLQPSPNEDYVPFEQRIEKDGVRRIDLRSDFPNGLQVIFKLANIHLTPDKPTYIGSNWHVEGALNEHICATALFYYDSDNITDSYLEFRQYVETEEISGRQVQDEYEAAEQMYGIKNEEAAIQNLGRVRTRPGRWLAFPNVMQHRVGQFGLRDPRSPGHRKILAMFLVDPHIKILSTANVPPQQRDWWAVEVRKISPFAELPIELFERIVEVVDDFPISWDEACETREALMVERGRATDQYNHLLEQVTFYFCEH
;
A
#
# COMPACT_ATOMS: atom_id res chain seq x y z
N MET A 1 29.99 17.86 19.74
CA MET A 1 28.88 17.61 18.80
C MET A 1 27.57 17.81 19.55
N ALA A 2 26.51 18.27 18.87
CA ALA A 2 25.19 18.38 19.49
C ALA A 2 24.62 16.98 19.79
N ARG A 3 23.82 16.86 20.85
CA ARG A 3 23.12 15.63 21.20
C ARG A 3 22.04 15.33 20.14
N LEU A 4 21.93 14.05 19.76
CA LEU A 4 20.90 13.57 18.84
C LEU A 4 19.52 13.76 19.45
N LEU A 5 18.59 14.32 18.67
CA LEU A 5 17.18 14.46 19.00
C LEU A 5 16.37 13.80 17.88
N ARG A 6 15.62 12.75 18.23
CA ARG A 6 14.76 11.95 17.35
C ARG A 6 13.51 11.53 18.14
N PRO A 7 12.38 11.19 17.47
CA PRO A 7 11.26 10.53 18.15
C PRO A 7 11.75 9.33 18.97
N ALA A 8 11.21 9.17 20.18
CA ALA A 8 11.65 8.22 21.22
C ALA A 8 13.07 8.42 21.80
N PHE A 9 13.87 9.36 21.29
CA PHE A 9 15.20 9.67 21.80
C PHE A 9 15.45 11.17 21.88
N GLY A 10 15.00 11.76 23.00
CA GLY A 10 15.08 13.20 23.26
C GLY A 10 13.91 14.02 22.72
N LEU A 11 13.03 13.42 21.89
CA LEU A 11 11.74 13.98 21.49
C LEU A 11 10.61 12.99 21.81
N PRO A 12 9.36 13.47 22.02
CA PRO A 12 8.19 12.61 22.17
C PRO A 12 8.00 11.70 20.95
N LEU A 13 7.47 10.49 21.17
CA LEU A 13 7.28 9.50 20.10
C LEU A 13 6.08 9.86 19.21
N GLU A 14 5.07 10.48 19.81
CA GLU A 14 3.83 10.93 19.20
C GLU A 14 3.96 12.22 18.40
N GLN A 15 5.15 12.87 18.42
CA GLN A 15 5.37 14.12 17.74
C GLN A 15 5.40 13.92 16.22
N ILE A 16 4.24 14.13 15.59
CA ILE A 16 4.09 14.12 14.14
C ILE A 16 3.59 15.51 13.68
N PRO A 17 4.21 16.13 12.65
CA PRO A 17 3.69 17.36 12.07
C PRO A 17 2.23 17.22 11.62
N GLU A 18 1.47 18.30 11.57
CA GLU A 18 0.11 18.24 11.03
C GLU A 18 0.16 17.97 9.51
N TRP A 19 -0.78 17.16 9.03
CA TRP A 19 -1.03 17.00 7.60
C TRP A 19 -2.40 17.58 7.27
N ASN A 20 -2.48 18.35 6.20
CA ASN A 20 -3.72 18.96 5.75
C ASN A 20 -3.88 18.79 4.23
N ARG A 21 -5.07 18.33 3.84
CA ARG A 21 -5.49 18.15 2.45
C ARG A 21 -5.92 19.47 1.77
N SER A 22 -6.05 20.55 2.53
CA SER A 22 -6.55 21.84 2.04
C SER A 22 -5.64 22.39 0.93
N PRO A 23 -6.19 22.67 -0.26
CA PRO A 23 -5.43 23.30 -1.35
C PRO A 23 -5.00 24.75 -1.02
N TRP A 24 -5.54 25.32 0.07
CA TRP A 24 -5.20 26.65 0.56
C TRP A 24 -4.02 26.66 1.56
N SER A 25 -3.54 25.48 1.98
CA SER A 25 -2.36 25.37 2.83
C SER A 25 -1.11 25.16 1.99
N ASN A 26 -0.25 26.18 1.92
CA ASN A 26 1.09 26.06 1.32
C ASN A 26 2.09 25.29 2.21
N LYS A 27 1.63 24.73 3.33
CA LYS A 27 2.44 23.99 4.30
C LYS A 27 1.94 22.56 4.40
N GLN A 28 2.27 21.71 3.43
CA GLN A 28 2.33 20.28 3.70
C GLN A 28 3.72 19.97 4.26
N GLU A 29 3.77 19.79 5.58
CA GLU A 29 5.01 19.53 6.32
C GLU A 29 5.41 18.05 6.27
N ARG A 30 4.56 17.17 5.70
CA ARG A 30 4.79 15.73 5.52
C ARG A 30 3.81 15.11 4.51
N PHE A 31 3.96 13.83 4.21
CA PHE A 31 3.00 13.01 3.45
C PHE A 31 1.88 12.46 4.35
N PRO A 32 0.71 12.08 3.79
CA PRO A 32 -0.36 11.46 4.57
C PRO A 32 0.08 10.08 5.08
N HIS A 33 -0.44 9.72 6.26
CA HIS A 33 -0.11 8.50 6.98
C HIS A 33 -1.38 7.73 7.32
N ALA A 34 -1.51 6.48 6.86
CA ALA A 34 -2.71 5.65 7.04
C ALA A 34 -3.24 5.59 8.48
N ILE A 35 -2.31 5.49 9.43
CA ILE A 35 -2.64 5.36 10.86
C ILE A 35 -2.96 6.72 11.50
N ALA A 36 -2.21 7.78 11.24
CA ALA A 36 -2.43 9.08 11.88
C ALA A 36 -3.57 9.89 11.27
N ASP A 37 -3.72 9.88 9.94
CA ASP A 37 -4.59 10.83 9.24
C ASP A 37 -5.92 10.19 8.83
N PHE A 38 -6.97 11.00 8.84
CA PHE A 38 -8.21 10.66 8.18
C PHE A 38 -8.02 10.81 6.65
N PHE A 39 -7.49 9.76 6.02
CA PHE A 39 -7.37 9.68 4.57
C PHE A 39 -8.55 8.88 4.00
N ALA A 40 -9.73 9.49 4.03
CA ALA A 40 -10.90 9.01 3.31
C ALA A 40 -10.88 9.58 1.90
N ILE A 41 -11.26 8.75 0.92
CA ILE A 41 -11.32 9.20 -0.46
C ILE A 41 -12.74 9.25 -0.97
N ALA A 42 -12.90 9.95 -2.09
CA ALA A 42 -14.15 9.96 -2.80
C ALA A 42 -14.52 8.56 -3.34
N SER A 43 -15.77 8.19 -3.21
CA SER A 43 -16.29 6.90 -3.66
C SER A 43 -16.16 6.70 -5.18
N VAL A 44 -15.80 5.48 -5.60
CA VAL A 44 -15.61 5.12 -7.02
C VAL A 44 -16.76 4.23 -7.46
N THR A 45 -17.45 4.58 -8.55
CA THR A 45 -18.57 3.74 -9.05
C THR A 45 -18.06 2.38 -9.53
N CYS A 46 -18.90 1.33 -9.49
CA CYS A 46 -18.55 0.02 -10.05
C CYS A 46 -18.17 0.11 -11.53
N ARG A 47 -18.84 0.99 -12.29
CA ARG A 47 -18.48 1.28 -13.70
C ARG A 47 -17.08 1.85 -13.82
N GLU A 48 -16.68 2.77 -12.94
CA GLU A 48 -15.33 3.31 -12.95
C GLU A 48 -14.28 2.27 -12.49
N GLN A 49 -14.59 1.42 -11.51
CA GLN A 49 -13.72 0.28 -11.17
C GLN A 49 -13.50 -0.64 -12.38
N ARG A 50 -14.54 -0.86 -13.20
CA ARG A 50 -14.42 -1.60 -14.46
C ARG A 50 -13.53 -0.90 -15.48
N MET A 51 -13.56 0.43 -15.56
CA MET A 51 -12.64 1.24 -16.38
C MET A 51 -11.19 1.09 -15.91
N LEU A 52 -10.93 1.20 -14.60
CA LEU A 52 -9.61 0.99 -14.00
C LEU A 52 -9.06 -0.40 -14.29
N ASP A 53 -9.89 -1.44 -14.10
CA ASP A 53 -9.54 -2.82 -14.42
C ASP A 53 -9.20 -2.99 -15.91
N PHE A 54 -10.01 -2.41 -16.81
CA PHE A 54 -9.73 -2.45 -18.25
C PHE A 54 -8.37 -1.81 -18.58
N VAL A 55 -8.10 -0.60 -18.10
CA VAL A 55 -6.82 0.10 -18.31
C VAL A 55 -5.65 -0.73 -17.77
N ASN A 56 -5.78 -1.30 -16.57
CA ASN A 56 -4.75 -2.12 -15.97
C ASN A 56 -4.48 -3.41 -16.77
N GLN A 57 -5.53 -4.08 -17.26
CA GLN A 57 -5.40 -5.27 -18.12
C GLN A 57 -4.77 -4.97 -19.47
N ILE A 58 -5.14 -3.85 -20.12
CA ILE A 58 -4.53 -3.45 -21.39
C ILE A 58 -3.05 -3.14 -21.20
N THR A 59 -2.69 -2.42 -20.14
CA THR A 59 -1.29 -2.06 -19.86
C THR A 59 -0.41 -3.24 -19.43
N ASP A 60 -1.00 -4.42 -19.19
CA ASP A 60 -0.26 -5.69 -19.03
C ASP A 60 0.02 -6.41 -20.36
N LYS A 61 -0.66 -6.03 -21.46
CA LYS A 61 -0.43 -6.63 -22.78
C LYS A 61 0.91 -6.12 -23.34
N SER A 62 1.64 -6.99 -24.05
CA SER A 62 2.88 -6.59 -24.73
C SER A 62 2.63 -5.47 -25.74
N ARG A 63 3.51 -4.46 -25.77
CA ARG A 63 3.46 -3.34 -26.73
C ARG A 63 2.09 -2.65 -26.79
N TRP A 64 1.39 -2.58 -25.66
CA TRP A 64 0.05 -1.98 -25.60
C TRP A 64 0.04 -0.51 -26.04
N TRP A 65 1.14 0.21 -25.79
CA TRP A 65 1.35 1.62 -26.16
C TRP A 65 1.34 1.86 -27.68
N GLU A 66 1.68 0.86 -28.49
CA GLU A 66 1.51 0.92 -29.95
C GLU A 66 0.10 0.48 -30.36
N LYS A 67 -0.42 -0.55 -29.70
CA LYS A 67 -1.71 -1.18 -30.02
C LYS A 67 -2.89 -0.24 -29.81
N VAL A 68 -2.81 0.72 -28.91
CA VAL A 68 -3.86 1.73 -28.64
C VAL A 68 -4.12 2.68 -29.82
N TYR A 69 -3.25 2.71 -30.83
CA TYR A 69 -3.44 3.48 -32.05
C TYR A 69 -3.98 2.65 -33.24
N ASN A 70 -4.08 1.33 -33.08
CA ASN A 70 -4.56 0.44 -34.14
C ASN A 70 -6.09 0.26 -34.05
N GLN A 71 -6.81 0.69 -35.09
CA GLN A 71 -8.28 0.70 -35.13
C GLN A 71 -8.90 -0.70 -35.08
N GLU A 72 -8.29 -1.71 -35.70
CA GLU A 72 -8.80 -3.08 -35.66
C GLU A 72 -8.68 -3.68 -34.25
N ILE A 73 -7.57 -3.37 -33.55
CA ILE A 73 -7.37 -3.79 -32.17
C ILE A 73 -8.36 -3.09 -31.24
N LEU A 74 -8.57 -1.79 -31.42
CA LEU A 74 -9.57 -1.04 -30.65
C LEU A 74 -10.99 -1.57 -30.88
N ALA A 75 -11.36 -1.89 -32.13
CA ALA A 75 -12.66 -2.48 -32.44
C ALA A 75 -12.87 -3.82 -31.72
N ARG A 76 -11.83 -4.67 -31.66
CA ARG A 76 -11.87 -5.91 -30.89
C ARG A 76 -11.99 -5.66 -29.39
N TRP A 77 -11.16 -4.80 -28.80
CA TRP A 77 -11.26 -4.47 -27.37
C TRP A 77 -12.63 -3.91 -27.01
N ARG A 78 -13.20 -3.05 -27.85
CA ARG A 78 -14.56 -2.52 -27.71
C ARG A 78 -15.59 -3.65 -27.67
N SER A 79 -15.51 -4.60 -28.61
CA SER A 79 -16.42 -5.75 -28.64
C SER A 79 -16.30 -6.67 -27.42
N GLU A 80 -15.11 -6.77 -26.83
CA GLU A 80 -14.84 -7.59 -25.64
C GLU A 80 -15.42 -6.96 -24.36
N VAL A 81 -15.50 -5.63 -24.27
CA VAL A 81 -15.86 -4.95 -23.01
C VAL A 81 -17.21 -4.25 -23.01
N CYS A 82 -17.78 -3.88 -24.16
CA CYS A 82 -19.03 -3.11 -24.19
C CYS A 82 -20.30 -3.97 -24.12
N GLY A 83 -20.29 -5.22 -24.59
CA GLY A 83 -21.51 -6.06 -24.59
C GLY A 83 -22.66 -5.48 -25.43
N SER A 84 -23.91 -5.89 -25.13
CA SER A 84 -25.13 -5.42 -25.80
C SER A 84 -25.50 -3.97 -25.42
N GLU A 85 -26.35 -3.30 -26.20
CA GLU A 85 -26.82 -1.94 -25.89
C GLU A 85 -27.49 -1.83 -24.52
N GLU A 86 -28.22 -2.86 -24.10
CA GLU A 86 -28.83 -2.93 -22.77
C GLU A 86 -27.76 -3.05 -21.67
N GLN A 87 -26.76 -3.91 -21.86
CA GLN A 87 -25.66 -4.10 -20.91
C GLN A 87 -24.82 -2.84 -20.74
N GLN A 88 -24.58 -2.11 -21.83
CA GLN A 88 -23.90 -0.80 -21.79
C GLN A 88 -24.62 0.16 -20.84
N ARG A 89 -25.95 0.14 -20.83
CA ARG A 89 -26.76 1.03 -19.98
C ARG A 89 -26.89 0.54 -18.54
N THR A 90 -26.96 -0.78 -18.32
CA THR A 90 -27.45 -1.33 -17.04
C THR A 90 -26.46 -2.20 -16.27
N SER A 91 -25.38 -2.68 -16.91
CA SER A 91 -24.43 -3.62 -16.29
C SER A 91 -23.10 -2.98 -15.97
N ALA A 92 -22.74 -2.88 -14.69
CA ALA A 92 -21.44 -2.36 -14.25
C ALA A 92 -20.22 -3.13 -14.79
N ASP A 93 -20.39 -4.40 -15.19
CA ASP A 93 -19.33 -5.25 -15.74
C ASP A 93 -18.92 -4.89 -17.17
N HIS A 94 -19.79 -4.17 -17.87
CA HIS A 94 -19.56 -3.73 -19.24
C HIS A 94 -19.07 -2.28 -19.24
N LEU A 95 -18.64 -1.74 -20.38
CA LEU A 95 -18.42 -0.31 -20.56
C LEU A 95 -19.42 0.23 -21.59
N ASP A 96 -20.00 1.39 -21.36
CA ASP A 96 -20.64 2.10 -22.46
C ASP A 96 -19.59 2.69 -23.42
N ILE A 97 -20.04 3.25 -24.54
CA ILE A 97 -19.13 3.79 -25.55
C ILE A 97 -18.33 4.98 -25.01
N LYS A 98 -18.94 5.83 -24.17
CA LYS A 98 -18.25 6.98 -23.58
C LYS A 98 -17.13 6.53 -22.64
N CYS A 99 -17.39 5.57 -21.76
CA CYS A 99 -16.38 4.98 -20.89
C CYS A 99 -15.24 4.36 -21.71
N PHE A 100 -15.56 3.60 -22.76
CA PHE A 100 -14.55 3.00 -23.62
C PHE A 100 -13.66 4.07 -24.30
N ASP A 101 -14.28 5.09 -24.90
CA ASP A 101 -13.55 6.17 -25.57
C ASP A 101 -12.71 6.99 -24.59
N PHE A 102 -13.20 7.18 -23.36
CA PHE A 102 -12.44 7.80 -22.26
C PHE A 102 -11.20 6.96 -21.91
N CYS A 103 -11.36 5.65 -21.72
CA CYS A 103 -10.24 4.74 -21.46
C CYS A 103 -9.21 4.73 -22.61
N VAL A 104 -9.65 4.84 -23.87
CA VAL A 104 -8.74 4.90 -25.02
C VAL A 104 -7.91 6.18 -25.00
N GLN A 105 -8.52 7.33 -24.68
CA GLN A 105 -7.80 8.60 -24.52
C GLN A 105 -6.79 8.51 -23.37
N GLU A 106 -7.22 7.96 -22.24
CA GLU A 106 -6.37 7.73 -21.08
C GLU A 106 -5.18 6.82 -21.39
N LEU A 107 -5.40 5.72 -22.11
CA LEU A 107 -4.33 4.81 -22.53
C LEU A 107 -3.34 5.51 -23.47
N ARG A 108 -3.78 6.37 -24.39
CA ARG A 108 -2.87 7.13 -25.26
C ARG A 108 -2.00 8.12 -24.49
N ASP A 109 -2.58 8.77 -23.49
CA ASP A 109 -1.84 9.67 -22.62
C ASP A 109 -0.82 8.90 -21.76
N LYS A 110 -1.23 7.77 -21.16
CA LYS A 110 -0.31 6.87 -20.45
C LYS A 110 0.76 6.28 -21.36
N ALA A 111 0.50 6.06 -22.64
CA ALA A 111 1.50 5.60 -23.61
C ALA A 111 2.58 6.67 -23.84
N THR A 112 2.17 7.94 -23.93
CA THR A 112 3.08 9.09 -24.02
C THR A 112 3.87 9.26 -22.73
N TYR A 113 3.21 9.08 -21.58
CA TYR A 113 3.86 9.14 -20.26
C TYR A 113 4.90 8.02 -20.10
N LEU A 114 4.56 6.80 -20.51
CA LEU A 114 5.46 5.64 -20.48
C LEU A 114 6.74 5.90 -21.27
N GLU A 115 6.64 6.49 -22.46
CA GLU A 115 7.82 6.82 -23.29
C GLU A 115 8.77 7.80 -22.58
N LYS A 116 8.22 8.79 -21.87
CA LYS A 116 8.99 9.83 -21.18
C LYS A 116 9.55 9.36 -19.83
N HIS A 117 8.80 8.54 -19.08
CA HIS A 117 9.06 8.28 -17.66
C HIS A 117 9.28 6.80 -17.32
N ASN A 118 9.07 5.89 -18.29
CA ASN A 118 9.21 4.44 -18.12
C ASN A 118 8.33 3.85 -17.00
N LEU A 119 7.14 4.40 -16.78
CA LEU A 119 6.16 3.91 -15.81
C LEU A 119 4.72 4.13 -16.29
N VAL A 120 3.78 3.47 -15.62
CA VAL A 120 2.35 3.51 -15.94
C VAL A 120 1.51 3.57 -14.66
N HIS A 121 0.55 4.49 -14.61
CA HIS A 121 -0.47 4.58 -13.56
C HIS A 121 -1.55 3.51 -13.76
N VAL A 122 -1.90 2.76 -12.73
CA VAL A 122 -2.86 1.64 -12.85
C VAL A 122 -4.07 1.72 -11.92
N ILE A 123 -3.91 2.34 -10.76
CA ILE A 123 -5.00 2.70 -9.87
C ILE A 123 -4.72 4.15 -9.48
N ASP A 124 -5.45 5.08 -10.09
CA ASP A 124 -5.13 6.51 -10.05
C ASP A 124 -6.41 7.35 -9.88
N VAL A 125 -7.11 7.08 -8.79
CA VAL A 125 -8.15 7.95 -8.22
C VAL A 125 -7.45 8.98 -7.31
N ASP A 126 -7.72 8.99 -6.01
CA ASP A 126 -7.13 9.97 -5.09
C ASP A 126 -5.66 9.72 -4.79
N ALA A 127 -5.30 8.46 -4.57
CA ALA A 127 -3.92 8.01 -4.42
C ALA A 127 -3.51 7.16 -5.63
N THR A 128 -2.21 7.03 -5.88
CA THR A 128 -1.71 6.39 -7.11
C THR A 128 -0.91 5.13 -6.86
N VAL A 129 -1.28 4.07 -7.55
CA VAL A 129 -0.42 2.90 -7.79
C VAL A 129 0.21 3.03 -9.18
N VAL A 130 1.53 2.93 -9.24
CA VAL A 130 2.30 2.93 -10.49
C VAL A 130 3.07 1.63 -10.66
N LYS A 131 3.19 1.17 -11.90
CA LYS A 131 4.02 0.02 -12.27
C LYS A 131 5.06 0.39 -13.33
N SER A 132 6.18 -0.30 -13.31
CA SER A 132 7.19 -0.27 -14.36
C SER A 132 7.67 -1.70 -14.59
N ASP A 133 7.84 -2.12 -15.84
CA ASP A 133 8.31 -3.47 -16.17
C ASP A 133 9.71 -3.38 -16.78
N VAL A 134 10.61 -4.25 -16.35
CA VAL A 134 11.95 -4.40 -16.94
C VAL A 134 12.05 -5.66 -17.79
N ASP A 135 12.86 -5.60 -18.85
CA ASP A 135 13.14 -6.75 -19.69
C ASP A 135 14.03 -7.78 -18.94
N PRO A 136 13.87 -9.10 -19.17
CA PRO A 136 14.75 -10.11 -18.59
C PRO A 136 16.25 -9.93 -18.84
N SER A 137 16.63 -9.15 -19.85
CA SER A 137 18.03 -8.77 -20.12
C SER A 137 18.54 -7.60 -19.27
N ASP A 138 17.70 -6.98 -18.42
CA ASP A 138 18.10 -5.90 -17.53
C ASP A 138 19.23 -6.36 -16.59
N THR A 139 20.30 -5.57 -16.57
CA THR A 139 21.52 -5.91 -15.82
C THR A 139 21.33 -5.81 -14.32
N THR A 140 20.47 -4.91 -13.84
CA THR A 140 20.19 -4.79 -12.40
C THR A 140 19.26 -5.89 -11.92
N TRP A 141 18.31 -6.33 -12.74
CA TRP A 141 17.49 -7.50 -12.44
C TRP A 141 18.37 -8.76 -12.29
N SER A 142 19.19 -9.06 -13.30
CA SER A 142 20.11 -10.21 -13.23
C SER A 142 21.12 -10.11 -12.08
N SER A 143 21.63 -8.90 -11.80
CA SER A 143 22.54 -8.65 -10.67
C SER A 143 21.86 -8.87 -9.32
N LEU A 144 20.59 -8.49 -9.16
CA LEU A 144 19.84 -8.75 -7.92
C LEU A 144 19.65 -10.24 -7.68
N ARG A 145 19.26 -11.00 -8.71
CA ARG A 145 19.15 -12.46 -8.60
C ARG A 145 20.48 -13.08 -8.19
N ALA A 146 21.59 -12.64 -8.77
CA ALA A 146 22.91 -13.16 -8.42
C ALA A 146 23.35 -12.76 -7.01
N ALA A 147 23.11 -11.50 -6.61
CA ALA A 147 23.53 -10.98 -5.31
C ALA A 147 22.75 -11.59 -4.15
N VAL A 148 21.49 -11.96 -4.35
CA VAL A 148 20.64 -12.54 -3.30
C VAL A 148 20.91 -14.04 -3.09
N ARG A 149 21.48 -14.77 -4.06
CA ARG A 149 21.78 -16.21 -3.94
C ARG A 149 22.52 -16.63 -2.66
N PRO A 150 23.57 -15.93 -2.20
CA PRO A 150 24.23 -16.27 -0.95
C PRO A 150 23.34 -16.18 0.30
N LEU A 151 22.24 -15.40 0.25
CA LEU A 151 21.23 -15.36 1.31
C LEU A 151 20.23 -16.51 1.18
N GLU A 152 20.10 -17.11 -0.01
CA GLU A 152 19.18 -18.21 -0.30
C GLU A 152 19.81 -19.58 -0.07
N ASP A 153 21.08 -19.71 -0.41
CA ASP A 153 21.85 -20.95 -0.46
C ASP A 153 22.58 -21.18 0.88
N VAL A 154 21.84 -21.06 1.97
CA VAL A 154 22.30 -21.35 3.33
C VAL A 154 21.93 -22.80 3.72
N PRO A 155 22.64 -23.44 4.67
CA PRO A 155 22.24 -24.74 5.20
C PRO A 155 20.79 -24.76 5.70
N ASP A 156 20.10 -25.90 5.60
CA ASP A 156 18.68 -26.01 5.96
C ASP A 156 18.35 -25.54 7.39
N GLN A 157 19.27 -25.74 8.34
CA GLN A 157 19.10 -25.30 9.73
C GLN A 157 19.14 -23.76 9.89
N GLN A 158 19.67 -23.05 8.90
CA GLN A 158 19.75 -21.59 8.86
C GLN A 158 18.62 -20.97 8.04
N HIS A 159 17.71 -21.79 7.48
CA HIS A 159 16.52 -21.27 6.82
C HIS A 159 15.61 -20.57 7.82
N ASP A 160 15.48 -19.26 7.63
CA ASP A 160 14.59 -18.43 8.41
C ASP A 160 13.17 -18.44 7.83
N TRP A 161 12.31 -19.27 8.42
CA TRP A 161 10.91 -19.37 8.02
C TRP A 161 10.05 -18.36 8.76
N HIS A 162 9.23 -17.63 8.02
CA HIS A 162 8.36 -16.61 8.56
C HIS A 162 7.35 -17.22 9.56
N PRO A 163 7.21 -16.67 10.78
CA PRO A 163 6.27 -17.18 11.77
C PRO A 163 4.84 -17.28 11.24
N GLY A 164 4.17 -18.40 11.52
CA GLY A 164 2.78 -18.64 11.11
C GLY A 164 2.56 -18.89 9.61
N SER A 165 3.61 -18.97 8.79
CA SER A 165 3.50 -19.20 7.34
C SER A 165 3.36 -20.66 6.92
N ASP A 166 3.35 -21.60 7.87
CA ASP A 166 3.39 -23.04 7.61
C ASP A 166 4.56 -23.45 6.69
N GLY A 167 5.73 -22.79 6.83
CA GLY A 167 6.92 -23.09 6.02
C GLY A 167 6.78 -22.74 4.54
N LEU A 168 5.88 -21.80 4.20
CA LEU A 168 5.71 -21.31 2.83
C LEU A 168 6.51 -20.04 2.56
N VAL A 169 6.72 -19.20 3.58
CA VAL A 169 7.37 -17.90 3.43
C VAL A 169 8.74 -17.95 4.09
N ARG A 170 9.80 -17.72 3.30
CA ARG A 170 11.19 -17.66 3.75
C ARG A 170 11.66 -16.22 3.75
N ASP A 171 12.10 -15.76 4.91
CA ASP A 171 12.67 -14.43 5.11
C ASP A 171 14.17 -14.49 4.79
N LEU A 172 14.64 -13.72 3.81
CA LEU A 172 16.08 -13.60 3.50
C LEU A 172 16.69 -12.36 4.17
N LEU A 173 15.87 -11.32 4.30
CA LEU A 173 16.18 -10.09 5.01
C LEU A 173 14.86 -9.57 5.57
N HIS A 174 14.68 -9.63 6.90
CA HIS A 174 13.46 -9.17 7.54
C HIS A 174 13.74 -8.04 8.54
N PRO A 175 13.10 -6.87 8.42
CA PRO A 175 13.38 -5.71 9.29
C PRO A 175 12.93 -5.91 10.75
N SER A 176 12.16 -6.97 11.03
CA SER A 176 11.78 -7.35 12.40
C SER A 176 12.80 -8.22 13.12
N LEU A 177 13.89 -8.63 12.47
CA LEU A 177 15.06 -9.18 13.16
C LEU A 177 15.95 -8.03 13.60
N PHE A 178 16.42 -8.06 14.85
CA PHE A 178 17.22 -6.99 15.45
C PHE A 178 16.60 -5.57 15.33
N PRO A 179 15.29 -5.38 15.55
CA PRO A 179 14.69 -4.05 15.53
C PRO A 179 15.24 -3.21 16.70
N LEU A 180 14.99 -1.91 16.69
CA LEU A 180 15.14 -1.12 17.91
C LEU A 180 14.14 -1.62 18.95
N GLN A 181 14.61 -1.92 20.15
CA GLN A 181 13.83 -2.29 21.32
C GLN A 181 13.95 -1.18 22.36
N TYR A 182 12.84 -0.50 22.66
CA TYR A 182 12.83 0.54 23.70
C TYR A 182 13.17 -0.08 25.07
N GLY A 183 14.08 0.56 25.81
CA GLY A 183 14.59 0.05 27.09
C GLY A 183 15.77 -0.91 27.00
N LYS A 184 16.18 -1.33 25.79
CA LYS A 184 17.24 -2.33 25.61
C LYS A 184 18.28 -1.94 24.56
N SER A 185 17.85 -1.58 23.37
CA SER A 185 18.76 -1.19 22.28
C SER A 185 19.55 0.07 22.63
N ARG A 186 20.77 0.17 22.10
CA ARG A 186 21.65 1.33 22.34
C ARG A 186 21.64 2.31 21.18
N VAL A 187 21.68 3.60 21.50
CA VAL A 187 21.67 4.72 20.56
C VAL A 187 22.90 5.59 20.81
N MET A 188 23.58 5.99 19.74
CA MET A 188 24.67 6.96 19.79
C MET A 188 24.11 8.36 20.11
N PRO A 189 24.41 8.94 21.29
CA PRO A 189 23.87 10.26 21.64
C PRO A 189 24.52 11.38 20.83
N THR A 190 25.68 11.14 20.22
CA THR A 190 26.41 12.07 19.36
C THR A 190 27.15 11.31 18.27
N GLY A 191 27.24 11.91 17.08
CA GLY A 191 27.90 11.28 15.93
C GLY A 191 27.03 10.21 15.25
N THR A 192 27.63 9.48 14.32
CA THR A 192 26.97 8.39 13.58
C THR A 192 27.84 7.15 13.56
N VAL A 193 27.21 5.99 13.41
CA VAL A 193 27.89 4.71 13.18
C VAL A 193 28.34 4.69 11.70
N PRO A 194 29.64 4.52 11.42
CA PRO A 194 30.12 4.39 10.05
C PRO A 194 29.63 3.08 9.43
N LEU A 195 29.42 3.05 8.11
CA LEU A 195 29.09 1.82 7.39
C LEU A 195 30.23 0.80 7.47
N ASP A 196 31.44 1.25 7.14
CA ASP A 196 32.65 0.43 7.26
C ASP A 196 33.06 0.30 8.73
N GLY A 197 33.22 -0.93 9.19
CA GLY A 197 33.57 -1.21 10.59
C GLY A 197 32.41 -1.00 11.58
N CYS A 198 31.16 -0.94 11.11
CA CYS A 198 29.99 -0.71 11.97
C CYS A 198 29.93 -1.67 13.17
N ALA A 199 30.37 -2.92 13.01
CA ALA A 199 30.37 -3.94 14.06
C ALA A 199 31.23 -3.58 15.27
N GLU A 200 32.28 -2.76 15.09
CA GLU A 200 33.15 -2.28 16.18
C GLU A 200 32.40 -1.39 17.19
N TYR A 201 31.27 -0.82 16.76
CA TYR A 201 30.42 0.02 17.59
C TYR A 201 29.37 -0.77 18.37
N THR A 202 29.31 -2.10 18.23
CA THR A 202 28.33 -2.92 18.94
C THR A 202 28.49 -2.74 20.45
N GLY A 203 27.42 -2.32 21.13
CA GLY A 203 27.43 -2.01 22.57
C GLY A 203 27.77 -0.56 22.90
N ALA A 204 28.16 0.26 21.93
CA ALA A 204 28.38 1.69 22.11
C ALA A 204 27.05 2.47 22.27
N GLY A 205 27.14 3.67 22.82
CA GLY A 205 25.98 4.54 23.06
C GLY A 205 25.27 4.25 24.38
N GLU A 206 24.11 4.88 24.56
CA GLU A 206 23.26 4.76 25.75
C GLU A 206 21.96 4.01 25.41
N VAL A 207 21.35 3.39 26.42
CA VAL A 207 20.11 2.64 26.24
C VAL A 207 18.99 3.59 25.80
N CYS A 208 18.28 3.24 24.72
CA CYS A 208 17.11 3.95 24.25
C CYS A 208 16.04 3.92 25.36
N PRO A 209 15.47 5.07 25.78
CA PRO A 209 14.49 5.10 26.85
C PRO A 209 13.30 4.17 26.60
N GLU A 210 12.82 3.50 27.66
CA GLU A 210 11.53 2.83 27.61
C GLU A 210 10.42 3.85 27.35
N GLN A 211 9.48 3.48 26.49
CA GLN A 211 8.27 4.26 26.28
C GLN A 211 7.26 3.91 27.39
N PRO A 212 6.50 4.90 27.92
CA PRO A 212 5.51 4.65 28.97
C PRO A 212 4.55 3.52 28.56
N ARG A 213 4.47 2.46 29.38
CA ARG A 213 3.72 1.23 29.05
C ARG A 213 2.22 1.35 29.33
N ASP A 214 1.84 2.23 30.25
CA ASP A 214 0.49 2.30 30.78
C ASP A 214 0.12 3.75 31.13
N ASN A 215 -0.67 4.39 30.25
CA ASN A 215 -1.54 5.54 30.54
C ASN A 215 -2.34 5.87 29.27
N ARG A 216 -3.57 6.37 29.44
CA ARG A 216 -4.38 7.03 28.39
C ARG A 216 -3.60 8.12 27.63
N GLU A 217 -2.49 8.59 28.21
CA GLU A 217 -1.54 9.56 27.64
C GLU A 217 -0.77 9.06 26.40
N THR A 218 -0.69 7.75 26.16
CA THR A 218 -0.02 7.17 24.96
C THR A 218 -0.98 6.86 23.82
N ALA A 219 -2.28 7.08 24.01
CA ALA A 219 -3.26 6.87 22.97
C ALA A 219 -3.15 7.98 21.92
N PHE A 220 -2.91 7.58 20.68
CA PHE A 220 -2.99 8.48 19.54
C PHE A 220 -4.46 8.67 19.17
N THR A 221 -4.92 9.92 19.17
CA THR A 221 -6.30 10.23 18.78
C THR A 221 -6.39 10.40 17.27
N LYS A 222 -7.01 9.42 16.60
CA LYS A 222 -7.27 9.43 15.16
C LYS A 222 -8.71 9.87 14.88
N GLU A 223 -8.90 10.76 13.91
CA GLU A 223 -10.22 10.99 13.32
C GLU A 223 -10.56 9.83 12.38
N VAL A 224 -11.67 9.12 12.67
CA VAL A 224 -12.12 7.93 11.93
C VAL A 224 -13.32 8.24 11.05
N ALA A 225 -14.07 9.30 11.36
CA ALA A 225 -15.11 9.91 10.54
C ALA A 225 -15.16 11.40 10.90
N TRP A 226 -15.83 12.21 10.09
CA TRP A 226 -15.92 13.65 10.33
C TRP A 226 -16.43 13.96 11.74
N GLY A 227 -15.61 14.64 12.55
CA GLY A 227 -15.94 14.97 13.93
C GLY A 227 -15.92 13.80 14.93
N ASN A 228 -15.65 12.57 14.48
CA ASN A 228 -15.54 11.39 15.33
C ASN A 228 -14.09 10.94 15.50
N ARG A 229 -13.62 10.99 16.75
CA ARG A 229 -12.23 10.72 17.12
C ARG A 229 -12.16 9.51 18.04
N THR A 230 -11.26 8.58 17.72
CA THR A 230 -11.02 7.37 18.51
C THR A 230 -9.55 7.28 18.94
N GLU A 231 -9.34 6.74 20.14
CA GLU A 231 -8.03 6.42 20.69
C GLU A 231 -7.51 5.09 20.12
N LEU A 232 -6.30 5.10 19.56
CA LEU A 232 -5.58 3.91 19.12
C LEU A 232 -4.17 3.91 19.71
N LYS A 233 -3.55 2.73 19.88
CA LYS A 233 -2.13 2.59 20.26
C LYS A 233 -1.32 2.13 19.05
N PRO A 234 -0.84 3.04 18.18
CA PRO A 234 -0.34 2.66 16.86
C PRO A 234 1.14 2.30 16.83
N TRP A 235 1.82 2.37 17.97
CA TRP A 235 3.21 1.97 18.15
C TRP A 235 3.30 1.11 19.41
N GLY A 236 4.31 0.24 19.48
CA GLY A 236 4.56 -0.52 20.68
C GLY A 236 6.04 -0.58 21.04
N ARG A 237 6.56 -1.75 21.39
CA ARG A 237 7.90 -1.88 22.02
C ARG A 237 9.06 -1.77 21.05
N TYR A 238 8.76 -1.74 19.76
CA TYR A 238 9.73 -1.90 18.70
C TYR A 238 9.62 -0.81 17.62
N GLN A 239 10.73 -0.57 16.94
CA GLN A 239 10.79 0.24 15.72
C GLN A 239 11.71 -0.43 14.70
N TRP A 240 11.28 -0.56 13.45
CA TRP A 240 12.18 -0.89 12.36
C TRP A 240 13.26 0.19 12.16
N LEU A 241 14.47 -0.26 11.83
CA LEU A 241 15.62 0.60 11.61
C LEU A 241 15.85 0.81 10.11
N PRO A 242 15.56 2.01 9.56
CA PRO A 242 15.94 2.33 8.20
C PRO A 242 17.45 2.49 8.06
N SER A 243 17.95 2.34 6.84
CA SER A 243 19.27 2.80 6.43
C SER A 243 19.20 4.21 5.86
N GLU A 244 20.23 5.02 6.09
CA GLU A 244 20.39 6.31 5.43
C GLU A 244 20.83 6.10 3.97
N VAL A 245 20.22 6.86 3.06
CA VAL A 245 20.52 6.83 1.63
C VAL A 245 20.75 8.23 1.11
N SER A 246 21.94 8.53 0.60
CA SER A 246 22.26 9.82 -0.04
C SER A 246 22.17 9.75 -1.56
N PHE A 247 22.06 10.93 -2.18
CA PHE A 247 22.18 11.09 -3.62
C PHE A 247 23.59 11.60 -3.97
N THR A 248 24.45 10.71 -4.48
CA THR A 248 25.83 11.03 -4.83
C THR A 248 26.03 10.90 -6.35
N GLY A 249 26.40 12.00 -7.01
CA GLY A 249 26.71 11.99 -8.46
C GLY A 249 25.57 11.52 -9.36
N GLY A 250 24.31 11.74 -8.94
CA GLY A 250 23.11 11.25 -9.65
C GLY A 250 22.72 9.80 -9.34
N ALA A 251 23.54 9.05 -8.60
CA ALA A 251 23.21 7.72 -8.10
C ALA A 251 22.79 7.78 -6.62
N THR A 252 22.21 6.70 -6.11
CA THR A 252 21.91 6.52 -4.69
C THR A 252 23.02 5.72 -4.01
N LYS A 253 23.42 6.13 -2.80
CA LYS A 253 24.41 5.43 -1.97
C LYS A 253 23.80 5.11 -0.62
N ILE A 254 24.01 3.90 -0.12
CA ILE A 254 23.60 3.50 1.23
C ILE A 254 24.75 3.89 2.18
N ASP A 255 24.46 4.79 3.13
CA ASP A 255 25.48 5.42 3.99
C ASP A 255 25.59 4.79 5.38
N SER A 256 24.61 3.98 5.77
CA SER A 256 24.59 3.23 7.03
C SER A 256 24.19 1.77 6.79
N TYR A 257 24.56 0.88 7.72
CA TYR A 257 24.30 -0.56 7.51
C TYR A 257 22.80 -0.84 7.33
N ILE A 258 22.47 -1.88 6.59
CA ILE A 258 21.11 -2.41 6.46
C ILE A 258 20.88 -3.35 7.64
N ASN A 259 19.80 -3.08 8.39
CA ASN A 259 19.47 -3.91 9.53
C ASN A 259 19.39 -5.39 9.12
N ASN A 260 20.05 -6.26 9.89
CA ASN A 260 20.17 -7.69 9.60
C ASN A 260 20.92 -8.05 8.29
N LEU A 261 21.82 -7.19 7.79
CA LEU A 261 22.67 -7.50 6.62
C LEU A 261 24.08 -6.95 6.78
N HIS A 262 25.06 -7.82 6.99
CA HIS A 262 26.44 -7.40 7.26
C HIS A 262 27.10 -6.73 6.04
N PRO A 263 27.61 -5.48 6.13
CA PRO A 263 28.10 -4.73 4.98
C PRO A 263 29.33 -5.36 4.32
N GLN A 264 30.30 -5.84 5.09
CA GLN A 264 31.49 -6.48 4.52
C GLN A 264 31.20 -7.86 3.90
N ALA A 265 30.39 -8.70 4.57
CA ALA A 265 30.04 -10.03 4.05
C ALA A 265 29.12 -9.96 2.82
N HIS A 266 28.30 -8.91 2.70
CA HIS A 266 27.29 -8.78 1.65
C HIS A 266 27.43 -7.51 0.81
N GLY A 267 28.66 -7.00 0.62
CA GLY A 267 28.89 -5.74 -0.12
C GLY A 267 28.28 -5.72 -1.54
N ASN A 268 28.24 -6.87 -2.22
CA ASN A 268 27.56 -6.99 -3.52
C ASN A 268 26.04 -6.78 -3.42
N VAL A 269 25.41 -7.22 -2.33
CA VAL A 269 23.97 -6.97 -2.08
C VAL A 269 23.72 -5.49 -1.89
N TYR A 270 24.56 -4.79 -1.11
CA TYR A 270 24.47 -3.34 -0.93
C TYR A 270 24.56 -2.59 -2.27
N ASN A 271 25.55 -2.92 -3.10
CA ASN A 271 25.71 -2.30 -4.42
C ASN A 271 24.48 -2.47 -5.33
N VAL A 272 23.79 -3.61 -5.24
CA VAL A 272 22.57 -3.83 -6.03
C VAL A 272 21.35 -3.18 -5.40
N LEU A 273 21.24 -3.15 -4.07
CA LEU A 273 20.17 -2.43 -3.38
C LEU A 273 20.27 -0.92 -3.61
N GLU A 274 21.47 -0.36 -3.72
CA GLU A 274 21.68 1.01 -4.19
C GLU A 274 21.07 1.23 -5.58
N GLN A 275 21.33 0.34 -6.54
CA GLN A 275 20.73 0.42 -7.87
C GLN A 275 19.20 0.22 -7.87
N ALA A 276 18.69 -0.57 -6.92
CA ALA A 276 17.26 -0.79 -6.72
C ALA A 276 16.57 0.47 -6.18
N VAL A 277 17.15 1.14 -5.18
CA VAL A 277 16.64 2.43 -4.68
C VAL A 277 16.67 3.48 -5.80
N ASN A 278 17.76 3.54 -6.58
CA ASN A 278 17.86 4.44 -7.72
C ASN A 278 16.69 4.27 -8.71
N ARG A 279 16.23 3.03 -8.91
CA ARG A 279 15.08 2.68 -9.76
C ARG A 279 13.74 2.96 -9.10
N ALA A 280 13.62 2.82 -7.78
CA ALA A 280 12.40 3.09 -7.05
C ALA A 280 12.08 4.60 -6.94
N VAL A 281 13.11 5.46 -6.89
CA VAL A 281 12.95 6.91 -6.71
C VAL A 281 11.95 7.54 -7.70
N PRO A 282 12.01 7.33 -9.03
CA PRO A 282 11.01 7.85 -9.95
C PRO A 282 9.58 7.33 -9.68
N LEU A 283 9.44 6.08 -9.25
CA LEU A 283 8.12 5.53 -8.91
C LEU A 283 7.57 6.15 -7.63
N TRP A 284 8.41 6.40 -6.62
CA TRP A 284 8.01 7.11 -5.40
C TRP A 284 7.67 8.57 -5.67
N ASN A 285 8.48 9.28 -6.46
CA ASN A 285 8.19 10.64 -6.94
C ASN A 285 6.78 10.67 -7.53
N GLU A 286 6.47 9.71 -8.39
CA GLU A 286 5.16 9.65 -9.03
C GLU A 286 4.05 9.35 -8.03
N CYS A 287 4.14 8.26 -7.24
CA CYS A 287 3.03 7.86 -6.39
C CYS A 287 2.72 8.84 -5.25
N LEU A 288 3.71 9.61 -4.80
CA LEU A 288 3.59 10.63 -3.74
C LEU A 288 3.20 12.03 -4.27
N SER A 289 3.12 12.22 -5.59
CA SER A 289 2.71 13.51 -6.17
C SER A 289 1.18 13.68 -6.24
N TRP A 290 0.40 12.66 -5.90
CA TRP A 290 -1.04 12.60 -6.16
C TRP A 290 -1.82 12.23 -4.90
N PHE A 291 -2.52 13.23 -4.33
CA PHE A 291 -3.45 13.07 -3.20
C PHE A 291 -4.74 13.88 -3.42
N TYR A 292 -5.29 13.83 -4.63
CA TYR A 292 -6.46 14.64 -5.04
C TYR A 292 -7.38 13.87 -5.99
N ASP A 293 -8.65 14.27 -6.06
CA ASP A 293 -9.69 13.61 -6.86
C ASP A 293 -9.35 13.60 -8.37
N ARG A 294 -9.22 12.38 -8.92
CA ARG A 294 -9.03 12.09 -10.35
C ARG A 294 -10.06 11.09 -10.88
N LYS A 295 -11.23 10.99 -10.25
CA LYS A 295 -12.34 10.19 -10.73
C LYS A 295 -12.71 10.54 -12.17
N ARG A 296 -13.14 9.52 -12.91
CA ARG A 296 -13.56 9.58 -14.32
C ARG A 296 -15.05 9.84 -14.43
N ILE A 297 -15.80 9.42 -13.42
CA ILE A 297 -17.26 9.53 -13.39
C ILE A 297 -17.66 10.39 -12.19
N GLN A 298 -18.28 11.54 -12.46
CA GLN A 298 -18.88 12.40 -11.45
C GLN A 298 -20.38 12.14 -11.39
N VAL A 299 -20.87 11.73 -10.22
CA VAL A 299 -22.29 11.42 -9.98
C VAL A 299 -22.92 12.58 -9.21
N ALA A 300 -23.96 13.19 -9.78
CA ALA A 300 -24.63 14.34 -9.19
C ALA A 300 -25.61 13.96 -8.07
N GLY A 301 -26.24 12.79 -8.18
CA GLY A 301 -27.16 12.24 -7.19
C GLY A 301 -27.40 10.75 -7.46
N CYS A 302 -27.98 10.06 -6.48
CA CYS A 302 -28.45 8.69 -6.62
C CYS A 302 -29.86 8.59 -6.04
N SER A 303 -30.83 8.15 -6.85
CA SER A 303 -32.23 7.99 -6.44
C SER A 303 -32.95 6.92 -7.24
N TYR A 304 -34.24 6.74 -6.99
CA TYR A 304 -35.08 5.88 -7.79
C TYR A 304 -35.16 6.28 -9.26
N GLU A 305 -34.94 7.56 -9.60
CA GLU A 305 -34.90 8.06 -10.99
C GLU A 305 -33.79 7.42 -11.83
N ASP A 306 -32.76 6.84 -11.19
CA ASP A 306 -31.69 6.12 -11.86
C ASP A 306 -32.09 4.70 -12.27
N PHE A 307 -33.28 4.21 -11.91
CA PHE A 307 -33.76 2.91 -12.35
C PHE A 307 -34.66 2.99 -13.58
N ILE A 308 -34.44 2.07 -14.53
CA ILE A 308 -35.46 1.72 -15.53
C ILE A 308 -36.33 0.57 -15.03
N THR A 309 -37.58 0.58 -15.45
CA THR A 309 -38.62 -0.37 -14.99
C THR A 309 -39.33 -1.01 -16.18
N PRO A 310 -38.69 -1.96 -16.88
CA PRO A 310 -39.22 -2.52 -18.13
C PRO A 310 -40.60 -3.20 -17.99
N THR A 311 -40.94 -3.67 -16.79
CA THR A 311 -42.18 -4.40 -16.49
C THR A 311 -43.22 -3.58 -15.72
N TYR A 312 -42.94 -2.32 -15.39
CA TYR A 312 -43.89 -1.50 -14.63
C TYR A 312 -45.19 -1.28 -15.42
N PRO A 313 -46.36 -1.70 -14.89
CA PRO A 313 -47.63 -1.64 -15.63
C PRO A 313 -48.18 -0.22 -15.81
N GLY A 314 -47.55 0.79 -15.21
CA GLY A 314 -48.07 2.15 -15.12
C GLY A 314 -49.03 2.34 -13.95
N TYR A 315 -49.41 3.58 -13.70
CA TYR A 315 -50.42 3.89 -12.68
C TYR A 315 -51.78 3.33 -13.13
N PRO A 316 -52.54 2.62 -12.26
CA PRO A 316 -53.84 2.09 -12.62
C PRO A 316 -54.79 3.20 -13.09
N ASN A 317 -55.38 3.05 -14.28
CA ASN A 317 -56.44 3.94 -14.75
C ASN A 317 -57.73 3.61 -13.99
N GLY A 318 -57.88 4.11 -12.76
CA GLY A 318 -59.16 4.10 -12.05
C GLY A 318 -60.03 5.27 -12.49
N GLU A 319 -61.33 5.03 -12.74
CA GLU A 319 -62.31 6.10 -12.87
C GLU A 319 -62.17 7.02 -11.65
N THR A 320 -62.00 8.33 -11.87
CA THR A 320 -61.90 9.34 -10.81
C THR A 320 -63.14 9.26 -9.92
N THR A 321 -63.08 8.51 -8.82
CA THR A 321 -64.04 8.65 -7.74
C THR A 321 -63.58 9.85 -6.94
N ASP A 322 -64.42 10.88 -6.96
CA ASP A 322 -64.34 11.97 -6.01
C ASP A 322 -64.64 11.38 -4.64
N ASP A 323 -63.60 11.09 -3.86
CA ASP A 323 -63.70 10.40 -2.57
C ASP A 323 -64.32 11.29 -1.47
N GLY A 324 -65.04 12.35 -1.83
CA GLY A 324 -65.77 13.25 -0.92
C GLY A 324 -64.88 14.17 -0.07
N ASP A 325 -63.56 13.92 -0.03
CA ASP A 325 -62.56 14.70 0.71
C ASP A 325 -61.75 15.67 -0.17
N GLY A 326 -62.08 15.82 -1.46
CA GLY A 326 -61.44 16.79 -2.37
C GLY A 326 -60.03 16.41 -2.83
N HIS A 327 -59.61 15.17 -2.62
CA HIS A 327 -58.36 14.62 -3.18
C HIS A 327 -58.60 14.09 -4.60
N ASN A 328 -57.93 14.69 -5.58
CA ASN A 328 -58.05 14.31 -6.99
C ASN A 328 -57.15 13.10 -7.28
N ALA A 329 -57.72 11.89 -7.25
CA ALA A 329 -57.00 10.64 -7.53
C ALA A 329 -56.30 10.68 -8.90
N GLY A 330 -55.05 10.21 -8.96
CA GLY A 330 -54.24 10.22 -10.19
C GLY A 330 -53.49 11.52 -10.44
N SER A 331 -53.26 12.34 -9.41
CA SER A 331 -52.38 13.49 -9.49
C SER A 331 -50.93 13.06 -9.85
N PRO A 332 -50.07 13.96 -10.37
CA PRO A 332 -48.66 13.65 -10.60
C PRO A 332 -47.96 13.04 -9.37
N ARG A 333 -48.28 13.55 -8.17
CA ARG A 333 -47.74 13.04 -6.90
C ARG A 333 -48.22 11.62 -6.58
N ASP A 334 -49.45 11.27 -6.92
CA ASP A 334 -49.96 9.90 -6.69
C ASP A 334 -49.30 8.91 -7.65
N LYS A 335 -49.08 9.32 -8.90
CA LYS A 335 -48.38 8.53 -9.91
C LYS A 335 -46.93 8.26 -9.50
N GLU A 336 -46.25 9.28 -9.02
CA GLU A 336 -44.88 9.20 -8.51
C GLU A 336 -44.82 8.30 -7.27
N ARG A 337 -45.68 8.52 -6.26
CA ARG A 337 -45.74 7.65 -5.07
C ARG A 337 -46.00 6.18 -5.42
N HIS A 338 -46.92 5.91 -6.35
CA HIS A 338 -47.19 4.54 -6.80
C HIS A 338 -45.98 3.92 -7.51
N TRP A 339 -45.29 4.69 -8.35
CA TRP A 339 -44.06 4.24 -9.00
C TRP A 339 -42.94 3.95 -7.99
N HIS A 340 -42.73 4.81 -6.98
CA HIS A 340 -41.76 4.57 -5.89
C HIS A 340 -42.13 3.31 -5.08
N SER A 341 -43.42 3.11 -4.77
CA SER A 341 -43.89 1.90 -4.10
C SER A 341 -43.62 0.66 -4.94
N TRP A 342 -43.92 0.71 -6.24
CA TRP A 342 -43.68 -0.42 -7.14
C TRP A 342 -42.19 -0.77 -7.23
N LEU A 343 -41.31 0.23 -7.35
CA LEU A 343 -39.85 0.04 -7.36
C LEU A 343 -39.35 -0.67 -6.11
N ARG A 344 -39.86 -0.26 -4.94
CA ARG A 344 -39.53 -0.86 -3.64
C ARG A 344 -40.01 -2.31 -3.55
N ASP A 345 -41.21 -2.58 -4.05
CA ASP A 345 -41.82 -3.92 -3.98
C ASP A 345 -41.27 -4.90 -5.03
N HIS A 346 -40.63 -4.40 -6.10
CA HIS A 346 -40.12 -5.21 -7.23
C HIS A 346 -38.61 -5.00 -7.51
N PRO A 347 -37.72 -5.23 -6.53
CA PRO A 347 -36.29 -4.94 -6.66
C PRO A 347 -35.58 -5.76 -7.75
N ASN A 348 -36.13 -6.92 -8.14
CA ASN A 348 -35.59 -7.77 -9.20
C ASN A 348 -36.09 -7.42 -10.61
N GLU A 349 -37.02 -6.45 -10.72
CA GLU A 349 -37.62 -6.03 -11.99
C GLU A 349 -37.21 -4.60 -12.40
N ARG A 350 -36.37 -3.96 -11.58
CA ARG A 350 -35.73 -2.67 -11.86
C ARG A 350 -34.27 -2.89 -12.25
N LEU A 351 -33.77 -2.07 -13.18
CA LEU A 351 -32.38 -2.11 -13.62
C LEU A 351 -31.76 -0.74 -13.40
N LEU A 352 -30.64 -0.67 -12.67
CA LEU A 352 -29.93 0.58 -12.45
C LEU A 352 -29.31 1.06 -13.77
N LEU A 353 -29.56 2.30 -14.15
CA LEU A 353 -28.81 3.01 -15.17
C LEU A 353 -27.44 3.37 -14.60
N GLN A 354 -26.42 2.78 -15.19
CA GLN A 354 -25.07 3.00 -14.76
C GLN A 354 -24.55 4.34 -15.29
N PRO A 355 -23.78 5.08 -14.48
CA PRO A 355 -23.29 6.39 -14.86
C PRO A 355 -22.16 6.26 -15.89
N SER A 356 -21.93 7.34 -16.62
CA SER A 356 -20.83 7.48 -17.59
C SER A 356 -20.11 8.81 -17.35
N PRO A 357 -18.88 8.98 -17.85
CA PRO A 357 -18.20 10.27 -17.81
C PRO A 357 -19.09 11.39 -18.38
N ASN A 358 -19.27 12.43 -17.58
CA ASN A 358 -20.01 13.65 -17.94
C ASN A 358 -19.10 14.80 -18.37
N GLU A 359 -17.79 14.67 -18.13
CA GLU A 359 -16.74 15.59 -18.56
C GLU A 359 -15.83 14.94 -19.61
N ASP A 360 -15.20 15.78 -20.42
CA ASP A 360 -14.20 15.34 -21.39
C ASP A 360 -12.92 14.86 -20.69
N TYR A 361 -12.17 13.99 -21.37
CA TYR A 361 -10.89 13.53 -20.86
C TYR A 361 -9.89 14.69 -20.74
N VAL A 362 -9.38 14.92 -19.53
CA VAL A 362 -8.31 15.88 -19.26
C VAL A 362 -6.95 15.18 -19.33
N PRO A 363 -6.05 15.56 -20.27
CA PRO A 363 -4.70 15.03 -20.35
C PRO A 363 -3.84 15.36 -19.13
N PHE A 364 -2.85 14.51 -18.88
CA PHE A 364 -1.95 14.60 -17.74
C PHE A 364 -1.20 15.94 -17.68
N GLU A 365 -0.74 16.45 -18.82
CA GLU A 365 -0.03 17.74 -18.90
C GLU A 365 -0.91 18.91 -18.42
N GLN A 366 -2.24 18.81 -18.55
CA GLN A 366 -3.17 19.81 -18.00
C GLN A 366 -3.49 19.51 -16.53
N ARG A 367 -3.54 18.23 -16.12
CA ARG A 367 -3.80 17.86 -14.71
C ARG A 367 -2.72 18.38 -13.76
N ILE A 368 -1.46 18.40 -14.19
CA ILE A 368 -0.34 18.92 -13.38
C ILE A 368 -0.40 20.43 -13.16
N GLU A 369 -1.18 21.16 -13.97
CA GLU A 369 -1.36 22.62 -13.84
C GLU A 369 -2.46 22.99 -12.85
N LYS A 370 -3.23 22.01 -12.35
CA LYS A 370 -4.32 22.25 -11.39
C LYS A 370 -3.79 22.74 -10.05
N ASP A 371 -4.46 23.74 -9.48
CA ASP A 371 -4.12 24.26 -8.15
C ASP A 371 -4.10 23.15 -7.09
N GLY A 372 -3.07 23.16 -6.24
CA GLY A 372 -2.86 22.16 -5.19
C GLY A 372 -2.12 20.89 -5.63
N VAL A 373 -1.84 20.70 -6.93
CA VAL A 373 -0.98 19.61 -7.40
C VAL A 373 0.48 19.95 -7.15
N ARG A 374 1.14 19.17 -6.27
CA ARG A 374 2.56 19.33 -5.97
C ARG A 374 3.33 18.10 -6.46
N ARG A 375 4.06 18.29 -7.55
CA ARG A 375 5.04 17.31 -8.02
C ARG A 375 6.20 17.25 -7.03
N ILE A 376 6.54 16.05 -6.60
CA ILE A 376 7.71 15.79 -5.76
C ILE A 376 8.84 15.28 -6.65
N ASP A 377 10.04 15.78 -6.38
CA ASP A 377 11.27 15.11 -6.79
C ASP A 377 12.15 14.88 -5.57
N LEU A 378 12.18 13.63 -5.10
CA LEU A 378 12.90 13.24 -3.90
C LEU A 378 14.38 13.65 -3.93
N ARG A 379 15.00 13.74 -5.11
CA ARG A 379 16.41 14.11 -5.26
C ARG A 379 16.64 15.59 -4.99
N SER A 380 15.79 16.46 -5.55
CA SER A 380 15.92 17.92 -5.37
C SER A 380 15.32 18.39 -4.06
N ASP A 381 14.22 17.78 -3.63
CA ASP A 381 13.44 18.22 -2.48
C ASP A 381 14.07 17.77 -1.16
N PHE A 382 14.78 16.63 -1.17
CA PHE A 382 15.47 16.07 0.01
C PHE A 382 16.96 15.82 -0.27
N PRO A 383 17.77 16.88 -0.47
CA PRO A 383 19.19 16.75 -0.75
C PRO A 383 19.99 16.11 0.42
N ASN A 384 19.41 16.08 1.61
CA ASN A 384 19.96 15.42 2.80
C ASN A 384 19.73 13.90 2.83
N GLY A 385 19.19 13.33 1.75
CA GLY A 385 18.98 11.90 1.61
C GLY A 385 17.69 11.38 2.26
N LEU A 386 17.47 10.09 2.08
CA LEU A 386 16.27 9.34 2.46
C LEU A 386 16.57 8.36 3.60
N GLN A 387 15.52 7.85 4.22
CA GLN A 387 15.56 6.70 5.12
C GLN A 387 14.76 5.57 4.50
N VAL A 388 15.41 4.41 4.25
CA VAL A 388 14.80 3.28 3.55
C VAL A 388 14.94 1.99 4.37
N ILE A 389 13.83 1.28 4.54
CA ILE A 389 13.80 -0.04 5.17
C ILE A 389 13.73 -1.10 4.07
N PHE A 390 14.56 -2.13 4.17
CA PHE A 390 14.65 -3.21 3.16
C PHE A 390 14.07 -4.52 3.69
N LYS A 391 13.38 -5.25 2.82
CA LYS A 391 12.91 -6.61 3.07
C LYS A 391 13.07 -7.49 1.82
N LEU A 392 13.62 -8.68 1.98
CA LEU A 392 13.67 -9.72 0.95
C LEU A 392 12.95 -10.95 1.47
N ALA A 393 11.94 -11.40 0.72
CA ALA A 393 11.13 -12.55 1.11
C ALA A 393 10.80 -13.40 -0.12
N ASN A 394 10.76 -14.71 0.12
CA ASN A 394 10.38 -15.70 -0.87
C ASN A 394 9.16 -16.47 -0.41
N ILE A 395 8.25 -16.76 -1.32
CA ILE A 395 7.18 -17.74 -1.13
C ILE A 395 7.55 -18.97 -1.94
N HIS A 396 7.60 -20.12 -1.30
CA HIS A 396 7.88 -21.42 -1.91
C HIS A 396 6.64 -22.29 -1.84
N LEU A 397 6.26 -22.88 -2.97
CA LEU A 397 5.18 -23.85 -3.09
C LEU A 397 5.77 -25.20 -3.48
N THR A 398 5.24 -26.27 -2.89
CA THR A 398 5.63 -27.65 -3.19
C THR A 398 4.39 -28.44 -3.62
N PRO A 399 4.55 -29.62 -4.24
CA PRO A 399 3.41 -30.49 -4.51
C PRO A 399 2.56 -30.81 -3.27
N ASP A 400 3.18 -30.88 -2.09
CA ASP A 400 2.50 -31.13 -0.81
C ASP A 400 1.81 -29.87 -0.25
N LYS A 401 2.34 -28.68 -0.55
CA LYS A 401 1.75 -27.39 -0.19
C LYS A 401 1.60 -26.50 -1.45
N PRO A 402 0.64 -26.81 -2.34
CA PRO A 402 0.61 -26.27 -3.69
C PRO A 402 -0.05 -24.89 -3.80
N THR A 403 -0.48 -24.28 -2.67
CA THR A 403 -1.28 -23.06 -2.66
C THR A 403 -0.86 -22.14 -1.51
N TYR A 404 -0.67 -20.87 -1.81
CA TYR A 404 -0.57 -19.79 -0.85
C TYR A 404 -1.93 -19.09 -0.74
N ILE A 405 -2.52 -19.08 0.46
CA ILE A 405 -3.92 -18.61 0.68
C ILE A 405 -4.11 -17.09 0.59
N GLY A 406 -3.01 -16.33 0.50
CA GLY A 406 -3.03 -14.87 0.54
C GLY A 406 -2.57 -14.31 1.90
N SER A 407 -2.40 -12.99 1.97
CA SER A 407 -2.10 -12.28 3.22
C SER A 407 -3.33 -11.54 3.74
N ASN A 408 -3.26 -11.10 5.00
CA ASN A 408 -4.26 -10.18 5.56
C ASN A 408 -4.12 -8.78 4.94
N TRP A 409 -5.21 -8.01 5.02
CA TRP A 409 -5.19 -6.58 4.71
C TRP A 409 -4.38 -5.81 5.74
N HIS A 410 -3.42 -5.03 5.28
CA HIS A 410 -2.53 -4.24 6.14
C HIS A 410 -2.03 -2.99 5.42
N VAL A 411 -1.41 -2.10 6.19
CA VAL A 411 -0.47 -1.08 5.71
C VAL A 411 0.91 -1.43 6.24
N GLU A 412 1.97 -0.89 5.66
CA GLU A 412 3.33 -1.21 6.09
C GLU A 412 3.71 -0.43 7.36
N GLY A 413 4.25 -1.16 8.32
CA GLY A 413 4.84 -0.62 9.54
C GLY A 413 3.85 -0.13 10.60
N ALA A 414 4.39 0.60 11.56
CA ALA A 414 3.69 1.23 12.67
C ALA A 414 3.84 2.77 12.58
N LEU A 415 3.09 3.52 13.41
CA LEU A 415 3.12 4.99 13.29
C LEU A 415 4.52 5.59 13.55
N ASN A 416 5.28 5.01 14.48
CA ASN A 416 6.65 5.45 14.80
C ASN A 416 7.67 5.22 13.67
N GLU A 417 7.30 4.51 12.60
CA GLU A 417 8.16 4.24 11.46
C GLU A 417 7.94 5.23 10.31
N HIS A 418 6.84 5.99 10.35
CA HIS A 418 6.51 7.04 9.39
C HIS A 418 6.68 6.63 7.92
N ILE A 419 6.34 5.38 7.57
CA ILE A 419 6.44 4.89 6.20
C ILE A 419 5.38 5.60 5.35
N CYS A 420 5.81 6.36 4.33
CA CYS A 420 4.93 7.12 3.44
C CYS A 420 4.67 6.39 2.11
N ALA A 421 5.58 5.54 1.65
CA ALA A 421 5.43 4.79 0.40
C ALA A 421 6.17 3.46 0.41
N THR A 422 5.70 2.56 -0.45
CA THR A 422 6.29 1.23 -0.66
C THR A 422 6.68 1.08 -2.13
N ALA A 423 7.85 0.50 -2.38
CA ALA A 423 8.23 -0.03 -3.69
C ALA A 423 8.53 -1.52 -3.60
N LEU A 424 7.95 -2.29 -4.51
CA LEU A 424 8.11 -3.73 -4.62
C LEU A 424 8.73 -4.07 -5.97
N PHE A 425 9.68 -5.02 -5.97
CA PHE A 425 10.22 -5.61 -7.17
C PHE A 425 10.10 -7.13 -7.14
N TYR A 426 9.38 -7.68 -8.12
CA TYR A 426 9.17 -9.11 -8.28
C TYR A 426 10.31 -9.67 -9.13
N TYR A 427 11.41 -10.05 -8.48
CA TYR A 427 12.67 -10.33 -9.16
C TYR A 427 12.85 -11.79 -9.59
N ASP A 428 12.02 -12.71 -9.11
CA ASP A 428 12.04 -14.09 -9.61
C ASP A 428 10.70 -14.75 -9.30
N SER A 429 10.08 -15.39 -10.28
CA SER A 429 8.84 -16.13 -10.07
C SER A 429 8.76 -17.23 -11.11
N ASP A 430 8.60 -18.47 -10.66
CA ASP A 430 8.59 -19.64 -11.52
C ASP A 430 7.53 -20.64 -11.07
N ASN A 431 6.95 -21.35 -12.05
CA ASN A 431 5.93 -22.39 -11.86
C ASN A 431 4.73 -22.02 -10.95
N ILE A 432 4.30 -20.76 -10.96
CA ILE A 432 3.10 -20.30 -10.25
C ILE A 432 2.00 -19.83 -11.21
N THR A 433 0.75 -19.90 -10.76
CA THR A 433 -0.37 -19.17 -11.38
C THR A 433 -0.16 -17.66 -11.24
N ASP A 434 -1.03 -16.87 -11.86
CA ASP A 434 -0.97 -15.42 -11.70
C ASP A 434 -1.16 -15.03 -10.23
N SER A 435 -0.23 -14.22 -9.73
CA SER A 435 -0.26 -13.60 -8.40
C SER A 435 -0.65 -12.13 -8.56
N TYR A 436 -1.36 -11.60 -7.56
CA TYR A 436 -1.87 -10.23 -7.56
C TYR A 436 -1.61 -9.55 -6.22
N LEU A 437 -1.38 -8.24 -6.27
CA LEU A 437 -1.50 -7.36 -5.10
C LEU A 437 -2.84 -6.65 -5.21
N GLU A 438 -3.68 -6.80 -4.19
CA GLU A 438 -5.03 -6.24 -4.13
C GLU A 438 -5.00 -4.99 -3.25
N PHE A 439 -5.81 -4.00 -3.62
CA PHE A 439 -5.88 -2.70 -2.94
C PHE A 439 -7.32 -2.40 -2.53
N ARG A 440 -7.46 -1.85 -1.32
CA ARG A 440 -8.70 -1.28 -0.81
C ARG A 440 -8.39 0.01 -0.06
N GLN A 441 -9.42 0.78 0.19
CA GLN A 441 -9.30 2.07 0.85
C GLN A 441 -10.56 2.40 1.63
N TYR A 442 -10.41 3.41 2.48
CA TYR A 442 -11.50 4.00 3.22
C TYR A 442 -12.22 5.10 2.40
N VAL A 443 -13.54 5.16 2.51
CA VAL A 443 -14.41 6.03 1.72
C VAL A 443 -15.01 7.13 2.59
N GLU A 444 -15.09 8.34 2.06
CA GLU A 444 -15.77 9.46 2.72
C GLU A 444 -17.29 9.26 2.63
N THR A 445 -17.91 8.83 3.73
CA THR A 445 -19.34 8.48 3.78
C THR A 445 -20.26 9.68 3.57
N GLU A 446 -19.87 10.87 4.04
CA GLU A 446 -20.66 12.11 3.88
C GLU A 446 -20.83 12.50 2.41
N GLU A 447 -19.82 12.23 1.58
CA GLU A 447 -19.87 12.50 0.13
C GLU A 447 -21.01 11.72 -0.54
N ILE A 448 -21.16 10.44 -0.20
CA ILE A 448 -22.23 9.60 -0.74
C ILE A 448 -23.57 9.95 -0.10
N SER A 449 -23.60 10.09 1.23
CA SER A 449 -24.84 10.32 1.97
C SER A 449 -25.50 11.64 1.58
N GLY A 450 -24.69 12.67 1.28
CA GLY A 450 -25.19 13.95 0.75
C GLY A 450 -25.68 13.92 -0.71
N ARG A 451 -25.42 12.84 -1.46
CA ARG A 451 -25.89 12.66 -2.85
C ARG A 451 -27.14 11.80 -2.97
N GLN A 452 -27.53 11.13 -1.90
CA GLN A 452 -28.68 10.23 -1.92
C GLN A 452 -29.98 10.94 -1.55
N VAL A 453 -31.08 10.46 -2.12
CA VAL A 453 -32.43 10.80 -1.65
C VAL A 453 -32.77 9.89 -0.46
N GLN A 454 -33.36 10.48 0.58
CA GLN A 454 -33.78 9.76 1.79
C GLN A 454 -34.66 8.56 1.44
N ASP A 455 -34.38 7.40 2.05
CA ASP A 455 -35.07 6.12 1.84
C ASP A 455 -34.97 5.53 0.41
N GLU A 456 -34.05 6.01 -0.43
CA GLU A 456 -33.82 5.53 -1.82
C GLU A 456 -32.36 5.10 -2.08
N TYR A 457 -31.72 4.54 -1.07
CA TYR A 457 -30.29 4.26 -1.07
C TYR A 457 -29.86 3.07 -1.94
N GLU A 458 -30.79 2.23 -2.42
CA GLU A 458 -30.46 1.04 -3.20
C GLU A 458 -29.81 1.38 -4.55
N ALA A 459 -30.09 2.57 -5.10
CA ALA A 459 -29.41 3.08 -6.29
C ALA A 459 -27.91 3.24 -6.03
N ALA A 460 -27.55 3.85 -4.90
CA ALA A 460 -26.16 4.05 -4.53
C ALA A 460 -25.46 2.74 -4.12
N GLU A 461 -26.15 1.84 -3.42
CA GLU A 461 -25.61 0.50 -3.13
C GLU A 461 -25.16 -0.22 -4.41
N GLN A 462 -26.03 -0.25 -5.43
CA GLN A 462 -25.73 -0.87 -6.72
C GLN A 462 -24.70 -0.07 -7.55
N MET A 463 -24.70 1.26 -7.45
CA MET A 463 -23.81 2.12 -8.24
C MET A 463 -22.36 2.08 -7.76
N TYR A 464 -22.15 2.03 -6.44
CA TYR A 464 -20.82 2.03 -5.82
C TYR A 464 -20.37 0.65 -5.32
N GLY A 465 -21.25 -0.34 -5.33
CA GLY A 465 -20.95 -1.69 -4.85
C GLY A 465 -20.75 -1.72 -3.34
N ILE A 466 -21.58 -0.97 -2.63
CA ILE A 466 -21.56 -0.81 -1.17
C ILE A 466 -22.93 -1.22 -0.60
N LYS A 467 -23.04 -1.36 0.71
CA LYS A 467 -24.32 -1.59 1.38
C LYS A 467 -24.54 -0.63 2.53
N ASN A 468 -25.80 -0.28 2.77
CA ASN A 468 -26.19 0.40 4.00
C ASN A 468 -25.77 -0.46 5.20
N GLU A 469 -25.26 0.19 6.25
CA GLU A 469 -24.71 -0.44 7.46
C GLU A 469 -23.45 -1.31 7.23
N GLU A 470 -22.90 -1.38 6.02
CA GLU A 470 -21.59 -2.00 5.76
C GLU A 470 -20.46 -1.01 6.03
N ALA A 471 -19.29 -1.55 6.37
CA ALA A 471 -18.05 -0.78 6.54
C ALA A 471 -17.78 0.14 5.34
N ALA A 472 -17.35 1.37 5.61
CA ALA A 472 -17.00 2.39 4.62
C ALA A 472 -15.68 2.10 3.90
N ILE A 473 -15.53 0.87 3.42
CA ILE A 473 -14.32 0.33 2.79
C ILE A 473 -14.68 -0.10 1.39
N GLN A 474 -13.92 0.37 0.40
CA GLN A 474 -14.11 0.00 -0.99
C GLN A 474 -12.86 -0.68 -1.55
N ASN A 475 -13.06 -1.81 -2.23
CA ASN A 475 -12.01 -2.46 -3.01
C ASN A 475 -11.75 -1.65 -4.28
N LEU A 476 -10.49 -1.25 -4.49
CA LEU A 476 -10.08 -0.47 -5.65
C LEU A 476 -9.69 -1.32 -6.85
N GLY A 477 -9.34 -2.58 -6.60
CA GLY A 477 -8.90 -3.52 -7.63
C GLY A 477 -7.58 -4.19 -7.28
N ARG A 478 -6.92 -4.74 -8.30
CA ARG A 478 -5.72 -5.56 -8.13
C ARG A 478 -4.74 -5.37 -9.27
N VAL A 479 -3.44 -5.53 -8.99
CA VAL A 479 -2.37 -5.45 -9.99
C VAL A 479 -1.65 -6.79 -10.06
N ARG A 480 -1.48 -7.33 -11.28
CA ARG A 480 -0.75 -8.58 -11.49
C ARG A 480 0.73 -8.39 -11.14
N THR A 481 1.32 -9.34 -10.43
CA THR A 481 2.68 -9.24 -9.90
C THR A 481 3.63 -10.22 -10.56
N ARG A 482 3.92 -9.98 -11.84
CA ARG A 482 4.77 -10.84 -12.69
C ARG A 482 6.27 -10.58 -12.46
N PRO A 483 7.16 -11.54 -12.79
CA PRO A 483 8.59 -11.32 -12.70
C PRO A 483 9.04 -10.15 -13.61
N GLY A 484 9.97 -9.33 -13.12
CA GLY A 484 10.44 -8.11 -13.79
C GLY A 484 9.57 -6.87 -13.53
N ARG A 485 8.51 -6.97 -12.70
CA ARG A 485 7.65 -5.84 -12.37
C ARG A 485 8.12 -5.10 -11.13
N TRP A 486 8.26 -3.79 -11.28
CA TRP A 486 8.26 -2.79 -10.22
C TRP A 486 6.83 -2.30 -9.96
N LEU A 487 6.49 -2.10 -8.69
CA LEU A 487 5.23 -1.53 -8.25
C LEU A 487 5.51 -0.55 -7.12
N ALA A 488 4.97 0.66 -7.17
CA ALA A 488 5.01 1.59 -6.05
C ALA A 488 3.65 2.20 -5.76
N PHE A 489 3.40 2.46 -4.49
CA PHE A 489 2.16 3.02 -3.99
C PHE A 489 2.39 3.72 -2.64
N PRO A 490 1.60 4.75 -2.31
CA PRO A 490 1.67 5.39 -1.01
C PRO A 490 1.10 4.47 0.07
N ASN A 491 1.64 4.55 1.28
CA ASN A 491 1.30 3.67 2.40
C ASN A 491 -0.06 4.01 3.05
N VAL A 492 -0.86 4.87 2.40
CA VAL A 492 -2.26 5.17 2.76
C VAL A 492 -3.25 4.14 2.20
N MET A 493 -2.82 3.33 1.24
CA MET A 493 -3.64 2.25 0.69
C MET A 493 -3.45 0.97 1.48
N GLN A 494 -4.56 0.35 1.92
CA GLN A 494 -4.48 -1.01 2.43
C GLN A 494 -4.27 -1.98 1.28
N HIS A 495 -3.33 -2.91 1.45
CA HIS A 495 -3.07 -3.94 0.45
C HIS A 495 -3.02 -5.34 1.06
N ARG A 496 -3.17 -6.32 0.19
CA ARG A 496 -2.88 -7.73 0.50
C ARG A 496 -2.34 -8.46 -0.72
N VAL A 497 -1.57 -9.50 -0.46
CA VAL A 497 -1.22 -10.50 -1.45
C VAL A 497 -2.43 -11.41 -1.68
N GLY A 498 -2.90 -11.51 -2.93
CA GLY A 498 -3.95 -12.44 -3.31
C GLY A 498 -3.47 -13.90 -3.34
N GLN A 499 -4.43 -14.83 -3.34
CA GLN A 499 -4.14 -16.26 -3.43
C GLN A 499 -3.48 -16.63 -4.77
N PHE A 500 -2.53 -17.56 -4.75
CA PHE A 500 -1.96 -18.19 -5.94
C PHE A 500 -1.49 -19.61 -5.64
N GLY A 501 -1.27 -20.42 -6.69
CA GLY A 501 -0.84 -21.81 -6.54
C GLY A 501 0.17 -22.24 -7.59
N LEU A 502 0.56 -23.52 -7.56
CA LEU A 502 1.41 -24.12 -8.59
C LEU A 502 0.71 -24.15 -9.95
N ARG A 503 1.45 -23.84 -11.01
CA ARG A 503 0.95 -24.01 -12.39
C ARG A 503 1.03 -25.46 -12.84
N ASP A 504 2.20 -26.08 -12.69
CA ASP A 504 2.38 -27.54 -12.74
C ASP A 504 2.44 -28.07 -11.30
N PRO A 505 1.39 -28.79 -10.82
CA PRO A 505 1.33 -29.28 -9.45
C PRO A 505 2.36 -30.37 -9.13
N ARG A 506 3.12 -30.86 -10.12
CA ARG A 506 4.13 -31.91 -9.94
C ARG A 506 5.51 -31.38 -9.59
N SER A 507 5.74 -30.08 -9.80
CA SER A 507 7.03 -29.43 -9.64
C SER A 507 6.92 -28.31 -8.61
N PRO A 508 7.95 -28.02 -7.81
CA PRO A 508 7.96 -26.84 -6.94
C PRO A 508 7.84 -25.54 -7.75
N GLY A 509 7.46 -24.46 -7.07
CA GLY A 509 7.37 -23.12 -7.65
C GLY A 509 7.64 -22.07 -6.60
N HIS A 510 7.96 -20.85 -7.04
CA HIS A 510 8.30 -19.77 -6.13
C HIS A 510 7.85 -18.40 -6.62
N ARG A 511 7.76 -17.47 -5.67
CA ARG A 511 7.66 -16.03 -5.89
C ARG A 511 8.65 -15.33 -4.98
N LYS A 512 9.52 -14.49 -5.52
CA LYS A 512 10.55 -13.77 -4.76
C LYS A 512 10.41 -12.27 -4.95
N ILE A 513 10.50 -11.53 -3.85
CA ILE A 513 10.29 -10.09 -3.83
C ILE A 513 11.39 -9.34 -3.07
N LEU A 514 11.74 -8.17 -3.58
CA LEU A 514 12.39 -7.10 -2.83
C LEU A 514 11.31 -6.07 -2.49
N ALA A 515 11.18 -5.73 -1.21
CA ALA A 515 10.36 -4.64 -0.73
C ALA A 515 11.25 -3.56 -0.13
N MET A 516 10.93 -2.30 -0.45
CA MET A 516 11.58 -1.11 0.07
C MET A 516 10.51 -0.19 0.61
N PHE A 517 10.63 0.18 1.87
CA PHE A 517 9.70 1.08 2.54
C PHE A 517 10.38 2.42 2.75
N LEU A 518 9.82 3.46 2.14
CA LEU A 518 10.31 4.83 2.26
C LEU A 518 9.72 5.46 3.52
N VAL A 519 10.59 5.81 4.46
CA VAL A 519 10.23 6.67 5.59
C VAL A 519 10.05 8.09 5.06
N ASP A 520 9.03 8.80 5.56
CA ASP A 520 8.74 10.18 5.17
C ASP A 520 9.99 11.06 5.31
N PRO A 521 10.54 11.59 4.20
CA PRO A 521 11.76 12.38 4.24
C PRO A 521 11.66 13.68 5.04
N HIS A 522 10.45 14.15 5.37
CA HIS A 522 10.23 15.30 6.25
C HIS A 522 10.45 14.96 7.74
N ILE A 523 10.47 13.67 8.09
CA ILE A 523 10.58 13.18 9.46
C ILE A 523 11.76 12.22 9.55
N LYS A 524 12.81 12.61 10.29
CA LYS A 524 13.94 11.70 10.57
C LYS A 524 13.66 10.91 11.84
N ILE A 525 13.62 9.58 11.72
CA ILE A 525 13.53 8.65 12.86
C ILE A 525 14.92 8.10 13.22
N LEU A 526 15.02 7.29 14.28
CA LEU A 526 16.24 6.56 14.60
C LEU A 526 16.54 5.54 13.49
N SER A 527 17.73 5.64 12.89
CA SER A 527 18.22 4.73 11.84
C SER A 527 19.41 3.91 12.31
N THR A 528 19.89 3.03 11.44
CA THR A 528 21.15 2.31 11.64
C THR A 528 22.39 3.24 11.67
N ALA A 529 22.27 4.50 11.26
CA ALA A 529 23.31 5.50 11.50
C ALA A 529 23.38 5.95 12.98
N ASN A 530 22.30 5.77 13.74
CA ASN A 530 22.21 6.15 15.14
C ASN A 530 22.28 4.96 16.10
N VAL A 531 21.82 3.79 15.66
CA VAL A 531 21.78 2.55 16.43
C VAL A 531 22.89 1.64 15.93
N PRO A 532 23.93 1.33 16.74
CA PRO A 532 24.94 0.37 16.36
C PRO A 532 24.36 -1.02 16.08
N PRO A 533 25.07 -1.88 15.32
CA PRO A 533 24.69 -3.27 15.19
C PRO A 533 24.44 -3.91 16.56
N GLN A 534 23.44 -4.78 16.61
CA GLN A 534 22.98 -5.40 17.84
C GLN A 534 23.30 -6.88 17.89
N GLN A 535 23.79 -7.44 16.78
CA GLN A 535 24.00 -8.85 16.57
C GLN A 535 25.23 -9.36 17.34
N ARG A 536 25.05 -10.41 18.13
CA ARG A 536 26.11 -11.02 18.94
C ARG A 536 27.20 -11.67 18.10
N ASP A 537 26.86 -12.27 16.97
CA ASP A 537 27.82 -12.88 16.04
C ASP A 537 28.72 -11.82 15.37
N TRP A 538 28.18 -10.66 14.99
CA TRP A 538 28.98 -9.54 14.45
C TRP A 538 29.94 -9.01 15.51
N TRP A 539 29.46 -8.81 16.73
CA TRP A 539 30.28 -8.38 17.86
C TRP A 539 31.38 -9.39 18.20
N ALA A 540 31.07 -10.68 18.21
CA ALA A 540 32.03 -11.73 18.54
C ALA A 540 33.25 -11.72 17.60
N VAL A 541 33.04 -11.46 16.30
CA VAL A 541 34.13 -11.32 15.32
C VAL A 541 35.07 -10.17 15.69
N GLU A 542 34.54 -9.04 16.17
CA GLU A 542 35.37 -7.91 16.58
C GLU A 542 36.10 -8.16 17.90
N VAL A 543 35.42 -8.75 18.90
CA VAL A 543 36.05 -9.10 20.18
C VAL A 543 37.17 -10.11 19.98
N ARG A 544 37.01 -11.05 19.04
CA ARG A 544 38.04 -12.05 18.72
C ARG A 544 39.37 -11.41 18.26
N LYS A 545 39.35 -10.18 17.74
CA LYS A 545 40.57 -9.47 17.29
C LYS A 545 41.38 -8.86 18.44
N ILE A 546 40.86 -8.84 19.67
CA ILE A 546 41.44 -8.14 20.82
C ILE A 546 42.15 -9.15 21.74
N SER A 547 43.33 -8.82 22.30
CA SER A 547 44.00 -9.67 23.31
C SER A 547 43.31 -9.51 24.70
N PRO A 548 43.16 -10.58 25.51
CA PRO A 548 43.64 -11.95 25.29
C PRO A 548 42.71 -12.82 24.43
N PHE A 549 41.55 -12.31 24.00
CA PHE A 549 40.56 -13.11 23.27
C PHE A 549 41.08 -13.66 21.96
N ALA A 550 41.99 -12.98 21.26
CA ALA A 550 42.63 -13.47 20.03
C ALA A 550 43.46 -14.75 20.24
N GLU A 551 43.96 -14.97 21.46
CA GLU A 551 44.89 -16.06 21.80
C GLU A 551 44.16 -17.31 22.34
N LEU A 552 42.86 -17.19 22.66
CA LEU A 552 42.09 -18.31 23.19
C LEU A 552 41.86 -19.40 22.12
N PRO A 553 41.78 -20.69 22.50
CA PRO A 553 41.17 -21.73 21.67
C PRO A 553 39.75 -21.33 21.25
N ILE A 554 39.35 -21.68 20.01
CA ILE A 554 38.07 -21.24 19.45
C ILE A 554 36.89 -21.74 20.28
N GLU A 555 36.98 -22.96 20.82
CA GLU A 555 35.94 -23.58 21.63
C GLU A 555 35.73 -22.84 22.96
N LEU A 556 36.82 -22.32 23.55
CA LEU A 556 36.73 -21.52 24.77
C LEU A 556 36.17 -20.12 24.46
N PHE A 557 36.56 -19.54 23.34
CA PHE A 557 36.03 -18.26 22.89
C PHE A 557 34.52 -18.35 22.61
N GLU A 558 34.08 -19.36 21.87
CA GLU A 558 32.67 -19.63 21.59
C GLU A 558 31.87 -19.82 22.88
N ARG A 559 32.40 -20.58 23.85
CA ARG A 559 31.78 -20.70 25.19
C ARG A 559 31.65 -19.38 25.93
N ILE A 560 32.62 -18.47 25.80
CA ILE A 560 32.54 -17.13 26.39
C ILE A 560 31.44 -16.32 25.70
N VAL A 561 31.36 -16.35 24.37
CA VAL A 561 30.33 -15.63 23.61
C VAL A 561 28.93 -16.18 23.92
N GLU A 562 28.79 -17.50 24.07
CA GLU A 562 27.53 -18.17 24.40
C GLU A 562 26.91 -17.68 25.72
N VAL A 563 27.75 -17.40 26.74
CA VAL A 563 27.30 -16.96 28.07
C VAL A 563 27.15 -15.44 28.21
N VAL A 564 27.37 -14.68 27.12
CA VAL A 564 27.05 -13.24 27.12
C VAL A 564 25.53 -13.10 27.08
N ASP A 565 24.99 -12.66 28.21
CA ASP A 565 23.57 -12.42 28.42
C ASP A 565 23.18 -10.96 28.14
N ASP A 566 21.89 -10.74 27.95
CA ASP A 566 21.21 -9.44 27.74
C ASP A 566 21.60 -8.68 26.45
N PHE A 567 22.86 -8.25 26.30
CA PHE A 567 23.32 -7.55 25.10
C PHE A 567 24.81 -7.84 24.85
N PRO A 568 25.25 -8.12 23.60
CA PRO A 568 24.48 -8.05 22.34
C PRO A 568 23.50 -9.21 22.12
N ILE A 569 22.56 -9.01 21.19
CA ILE A 569 21.39 -9.86 20.96
C ILE A 569 21.80 -11.13 20.19
N SER A 570 21.44 -12.29 20.72
CA SER A 570 21.64 -13.58 20.05
C SER A 570 20.64 -13.80 18.90
N TRP A 571 20.91 -14.75 18.02
CA TRP A 571 19.97 -15.10 16.95
C TRP A 571 18.61 -15.57 17.49
N ASP A 572 18.64 -16.47 18.48
CA ASP A 572 17.42 -17.01 19.10
C ASP A 572 16.59 -15.89 19.74
N GLU A 573 17.24 -14.98 20.47
CA GLU A 573 16.56 -13.82 21.05
C GLU A 573 15.99 -12.86 19.98
N ALA A 574 16.67 -12.71 18.85
CA ALA A 574 16.15 -11.93 17.72
C ALA A 574 14.93 -12.60 17.09
N CYS A 575 14.89 -13.93 17.00
CA CYS A 575 13.71 -14.69 16.56
C CYS A 575 12.54 -14.52 17.53
N GLU A 576 12.77 -14.65 18.84
CA GLU A 576 11.75 -14.39 19.88
C GLU A 576 11.24 -12.94 19.82
N THR A 577 12.15 -11.98 19.65
CA THR A 577 11.82 -10.55 19.48
C THR A 577 10.93 -10.34 18.26
N ARG A 578 11.26 -10.97 17.13
CA ARG A 578 10.45 -10.89 15.91
C ARG A 578 9.05 -11.45 16.14
N GLU A 579 8.92 -12.61 16.77
CA GLU A 579 7.61 -13.19 17.07
C GLU A 579 6.77 -12.26 17.95
N ALA A 580 7.37 -11.71 19.00
CA ALA A 580 6.71 -10.75 19.88
C ALA A 580 6.28 -9.47 19.13
N LEU A 581 7.13 -8.95 18.25
CA LEU A 581 6.84 -7.81 17.38
C LEU A 581 5.70 -8.13 16.40
N MET A 582 5.69 -9.31 15.78
CA MET A 582 4.64 -9.72 14.85
C MET A 582 3.28 -9.87 15.54
N VAL A 583 3.24 -10.40 16.76
CA VAL A 583 2.01 -10.45 17.57
C VAL A 583 1.50 -9.05 17.89
N GLU A 584 2.40 -8.13 18.26
CA GLU A 584 2.06 -6.74 18.55
C GLU A 584 1.50 -6.02 17.31
N ARG A 585 2.13 -6.22 16.16
CA ARG A 585 1.67 -5.67 14.87
C ARG A 585 0.36 -6.27 14.39
N GLY A 586 0.17 -7.57 14.58
CA GLY A 586 -1.11 -8.24 14.29
C GLY A 586 -2.24 -7.57 15.04
N ARG A 587 -2.09 -7.37 16.35
CA ARG A 587 -3.08 -6.66 17.19
C ARG A 587 -3.32 -5.23 16.74
N ALA A 588 -2.27 -4.48 16.39
CA ALA A 588 -2.42 -3.10 15.91
C ALA A 588 -3.15 -3.04 14.56
N THR A 589 -2.87 -3.99 13.66
CA THR A 589 -3.55 -4.13 12.37
C THR A 589 -5.02 -4.54 12.56
N ASP A 590 -5.30 -5.49 13.45
CA ASP A 590 -6.66 -5.90 13.77
C ASP A 590 -7.45 -4.75 14.39
N GLN A 591 -6.86 -3.99 15.33
CA GLN A 591 -7.49 -2.80 15.90
C GLN A 591 -7.74 -1.74 14.83
N TYR A 592 -6.77 -1.47 13.96
CA TYR A 592 -6.95 -0.52 12.85
C TYR A 592 -8.05 -0.97 11.89
N ASN A 593 -8.05 -2.24 11.47
CA ASN A 593 -9.11 -2.81 10.63
C ASN A 593 -10.47 -2.71 11.31
N HIS A 594 -10.57 -3.05 12.59
CA HIS A 594 -11.80 -2.95 13.35
C HIS A 594 -12.33 -1.50 13.41
N LEU A 595 -11.44 -0.51 13.60
CA LEU A 595 -11.84 0.91 13.56
C LEU A 595 -12.37 1.32 12.19
N LEU A 596 -11.73 0.85 11.11
CA LEU A 596 -12.24 1.13 9.76
C LEU A 596 -13.58 0.44 9.50
N GLU A 597 -13.80 -0.75 10.08
CA GLU A 597 -15.04 -1.51 9.96
C GLU A 597 -16.20 -0.94 10.80
N GLN A 598 -15.90 -0.19 11.86
CA GLN A 598 -16.92 0.46 12.71
C GLN A 598 -17.58 1.67 12.04
N VAL A 599 -16.90 2.33 11.10
CA VAL A 599 -17.55 3.39 10.34
C VAL A 599 -18.27 2.77 9.17
N THR A 600 -19.58 2.90 9.18
CA THR A 600 -20.46 2.31 8.19
C THR A 600 -21.19 3.38 7.40
N PHE A 601 -21.68 2.99 6.24
CA PHE A 601 -22.64 3.81 5.52
C PHE A 601 -23.97 3.87 6.29
N TYR A 602 -24.52 5.06 6.50
CA TYR A 602 -25.85 5.26 7.10
C TYR A 602 -26.69 6.16 6.22
N PHE A 603 -27.62 5.56 5.49
CA PHE A 603 -28.42 6.28 4.50
C PHE A 603 -29.85 6.63 4.98
N CYS A 604 -30.23 6.19 6.17
CA CYS A 604 -31.59 6.35 6.71
C CYS A 604 -31.80 7.60 7.60
N GLU A 605 -30.75 8.33 7.99
CA GLU A 605 -30.81 9.40 9.03
C GLU A 605 -30.72 10.85 8.51
N HIS A 606 -30.92 11.11 7.21
CA HIS A 606 -30.90 12.48 6.67
C HIS A 606 -32.26 13.15 6.56
#